data_AF-A0AAE0QRQ1-F1
#
_entry.id   AF-A0AAE0QRQ1-F1
#
_cell.length_a   1.000
_cell.length_b   1.000
_cell.length_c   1.000
_cell.angle_alpha   90.00
_cell.angle_beta   90.00
_cell.angle_gamma   90.00
#
_symmetry.space_group_name_H-M   'P 1'
#
loop_
_entity.id
_entity.type
_entity.pdbx_description
1 polymer ?
#
loop_
_entity_poly.entity_id
_entity_poly.type
_entity_poly.pdbx_seq_one_letter_code
_entity_poly.pdbx_strand_id
1 'polypeptide(L)'
;MEDHLQLFGENVWRYTMVLFTCGDFLGETTIEQFIESQGKALQWLVQKCNMYHVFNNNKKDDRSQVSELLEKIDEVVASNGGGHFEMDQMILQEAQEKRKMAEDKAKKRRLKTQVKKREATSSESEKGASSSDPEVNIVLIGYRRAGKTTSGNIMLGKNSFSRQKTFQSEQQHGLVAGRQVVVVDTPGWDWDHDLEETSELDWQIVQSVHTHCSKVAPVVFLLVVRAAFPFKEINKRITEEYLQLLGDSVWNHTIVLFTTGGWMDDIDIELHIESEGDALQWLVEKCGNRYHVLDTKGKKEDVQVPELMRKIKQVVANNKSCPFELDKEICERLERKSSTVSNQTSQSMLQVRRQYGSMSFHPPNSKFFLLFFFLQEN
;
A
#
# COMPACT_ATOMS: atom_id res chain seq x y z
N MET A 1 7.64 -19.03 2.77
CA MET A 1 7.63 -19.95 1.61
C MET A 1 7.01 -21.27 2.02
N GLU A 2 7.43 -21.85 3.14
CA GLU A 2 6.78 -23.03 3.74
C GLU A 2 5.27 -22.85 3.88
N ASP A 3 4.83 -21.79 4.57
CA ASP A 3 3.39 -21.50 4.75
C ASP A 3 2.61 -21.37 3.43
N HIS A 4 3.25 -20.86 2.37
CA HIS A 4 2.60 -20.67 1.07
C HIS A 4 2.47 -21.99 0.30
N LEU A 5 3.49 -22.84 0.33
CA LEU A 5 3.46 -24.13 -0.35
C LEU A 5 2.61 -25.14 0.43
N GLN A 6 2.54 -25.03 1.75
CA GLN A 6 1.65 -25.86 2.55
C GLN A 6 0.17 -25.71 2.17
N LEU A 7 -0.23 -24.58 1.56
CA LEU A 7 -1.57 -24.40 0.98
C LEU A 7 -1.89 -25.36 -0.17
N PHE A 8 -0.91 -26.08 -0.69
CA PHE A 8 -1.06 -27.11 -1.72
C PHE A 8 -0.96 -28.53 -1.13
N GLY A 9 -0.78 -28.65 0.19
CA GLY A 9 -0.57 -29.90 0.90
C GLY A 9 0.90 -30.36 0.88
N GLU A 10 1.24 -31.28 1.79
CA GLU A 10 2.63 -31.74 2.02
C GLU A 10 3.28 -32.36 0.76
N ASN A 11 2.48 -32.94 -0.14
CA ASN A 11 3.00 -33.59 -1.35
C ASN A 11 3.54 -32.60 -2.38
N VAL A 12 3.24 -31.29 -2.29
CA VAL A 12 3.67 -30.29 -3.27
C VAL A 12 5.20 -30.26 -3.44
N TRP A 13 5.94 -30.50 -2.35
CA TRP A 13 7.40 -30.46 -2.35
C TRP A 13 8.03 -31.52 -3.26
N ARG A 14 7.35 -32.66 -3.45
CA ARG A 14 7.82 -33.73 -4.35
C ARG A 14 7.78 -33.32 -5.83
N TYR A 15 6.93 -32.35 -6.16
CA TYR A 15 6.74 -31.80 -7.50
C TYR A 15 7.39 -30.41 -7.66
N THR A 16 8.07 -29.91 -6.62
CA THR A 16 8.70 -28.58 -6.62
C THR A 16 10.19 -28.69 -6.88
N MET A 17 10.69 -27.83 -7.77
CA MET A 17 12.10 -27.66 -8.10
C MET A 17 12.49 -26.20 -7.89
N VAL A 18 13.67 -25.94 -7.31
CA VAL A 18 14.18 -24.58 -7.12
C VAL A 18 14.85 -24.10 -8.41
N LEU A 19 14.41 -22.96 -8.93
CA LEU A 19 15.03 -22.34 -10.09
C LEU A 19 15.86 -21.13 -9.67
N PHE A 20 17.19 -21.24 -9.80
CA PHE A 20 18.10 -20.11 -9.61
C PHE A 20 18.25 -19.35 -10.91
N THR A 21 17.68 -18.16 -10.98
CA THR A 21 17.96 -17.22 -12.06
C THR A 21 19.22 -16.40 -11.73
N CYS A 22 19.89 -15.87 -12.76
CA CYS A 22 21.08 -15.04 -12.62
C CYS A 22 22.36 -15.82 -12.21
N GLY A 23 22.49 -17.08 -12.63
CA GLY A 23 23.70 -17.87 -12.44
C GLY A 23 24.95 -17.26 -13.05
N ASP A 24 24.80 -16.34 -14.00
CA ASP A 24 25.88 -15.52 -14.54
C ASP A 24 26.57 -14.60 -13.50
N PHE A 25 25.93 -14.33 -12.36
CA PHE A 25 26.51 -13.56 -11.26
C PHE A 25 27.36 -14.40 -10.29
N LEU A 26 27.41 -15.73 -10.45
CA LEU A 26 28.16 -16.61 -9.57
C LEU A 26 29.68 -16.54 -9.79
N GLY A 27 30.14 -16.07 -10.95
CA GLY A 27 31.57 -15.98 -11.27
C GLY A 27 32.27 -17.33 -11.20
N GLU A 28 33.31 -17.46 -10.38
CA GLU A 28 34.02 -18.72 -10.12
C GLU A 28 33.37 -19.57 -9.00
N THR A 29 32.36 -19.03 -8.32
CA THR A 29 31.66 -19.73 -7.24
C THR A 29 30.67 -20.72 -7.83
N THR A 30 30.68 -21.96 -7.34
CA THR A 30 29.66 -22.95 -7.72
C THR A 30 28.33 -22.66 -7.04
N ILE A 31 27.23 -23.15 -7.59
CA ILE A 31 25.91 -22.97 -6.98
C ILE A 31 25.83 -23.62 -5.59
N GLU A 32 26.52 -24.75 -5.39
CA GLU A 32 26.60 -25.46 -4.11
C GLU A 32 27.29 -24.60 -3.04
N GLN A 33 28.44 -24.00 -3.37
CA GLN A 33 29.12 -23.06 -2.47
C GLN A 33 28.26 -21.82 -2.18
N PHE A 34 27.54 -21.32 -3.18
CA PHE A 34 26.60 -20.22 -2.97
C PHE A 34 25.50 -20.60 -1.98
N ILE A 35 24.82 -21.75 -2.17
CA ILE A 35 23.77 -22.25 -1.27
C ILE A 35 24.31 -22.41 0.16
N GLU A 36 25.52 -22.96 0.32
CA GLU A 36 26.16 -23.11 1.62
C GLU A 36 26.39 -21.76 2.31
N SER A 37 26.86 -20.75 1.57
CA SER A 37 27.17 -19.42 2.10
C SER A 37 25.96 -18.54 2.45
N GLN A 38 24.80 -18.72 1.80
CA GLN A 38 23.59 -17.91 2.07
C GLN A 38 22.84 -18.31 3.35
N GLY A 39 23.25 -19.42 3.99
CA GLY A 39 22.76 -19.83 5.31
C GLY A 39 21.63 -20.88 5.29
N LYS A 40 21.20 -21.26 6.51
CA LYS A 40 20.37 -22.45 6.75
C LYS A 40 19.01 -22.43 6.05
N ALA A 41 18.42 -21.25 5.85
CA ALA A 41 17.09 -21.14 5.23
C ALA A 41 17.11 -21.56 3.76
N LEU A 42 18.12 -21.13 2.98
CA LEU A 42 18.26 -21.53 1.58
C LEU A 42 18.64 -23.00 1.45
N GLN A 43 19.54 -23.48 2.31
CA GLN A 43 19.92 -24.90 2.36
C GLN A 43 18.70 -25.80 2.64
N TRP A 44 17.89 -25.44 3.65
CA TRP A 44 16.66 -26.14 3.96
C TRP A 44 15.71 -26.18 2.76
N LEU A 45 15.52 -25.06 2.06
CA LEU A 45 14.64 -25.01 0.89
C LEU A 45 15.09 -25.96 -0.23
N VAL A 46 16.39 -25.93 -0.55
CA VAL A 46 16.97 -26.80 -1.59
C VAL A 46 16.88 -28.27 -1.20
N GLN A 47 17.10 -28.60 0.08
CA GLN A 47 16.95 -29.97 0.60
C GLN A 47 15.50 -30.45 0.66
N LYS A 48 14.56 -29.53 0.90
CA LYS A 48 13.12 -29.85 0.98
C LYS A 48 12.53 -30.12 -0.41
N CYS A 49 13.04 -29.43 -1.43
CA CYS A 49 12.65 -29.63 -2.83
C CYS A 49 13.38 -30.84 -3.42
N ASN A 50 12.84 -31.37 -4.52
CA ASN A 50 13.41 -32.56 -5.16
C ASN A 50 14.76 -32.24 -5.82
N MET A 51 14.80 -31.13 -6.57
CA MET A 51 15.97 -30.70 -7.32
C MET A 51 16.08 -29.18 -7.43
N TYR A 52 17.16 -28.72 -8.07
CA TYR A 52 17.31 -27.35 -8.52
C TYR A 52 17.98 -27.24 -9.90
N HIS A 53 17.76 -26.12 -10.56
CA HIS A 53 18.40 -25.78 -11.84
C HIS A 53 18.86 -24.31 -11.82
N VAL A 54 19.91 -23.99 -12.59
CA VAL A 54 20.56 -22.67 -12.61
C VAL A 54 20.58 -22.12 -14.03
N PHE A 55 19.94 -20.97 -14.26
CA PHE A 55 19.98 -20.27 -15.53
C PHE A 55 21.08 -19.21 -15.58
N ASN A 56 21.84 -19.20 -16.67
CA ASN A 56 22.71 -18.09 -17.06
C ASN A 56 21.92 -17.12 -17.94
N ASN A 57 21.54 -15.97 -17.39
CA ASN A 57 20.66 -15.01 -18.06
C ASN A 57 21.35 -14.21 -19.16
N ASN A 58 22.69 -14.28 -19.27
CA ASN A 58 23.46 -13.68 -20.35
C ASN A 58 23.52 -14.55 -21.60
N LYS A 59 23.23 -15.86 -21.48
CA LYS A 59 23.22 -16.82 -22.59
C LYS A 59 21.80 -17.11 -23.07
N LYS A 60 21.11 -16.08 -23.57
CA LYS A 60 19.69 -16.16 -23.94
C LYS A 60 19.39 -17.09 -25.12
N ASP A 61 20.36 -17.28 -26.00
CA ASP A 61 20.24 -18.13 -27.19
C ASP A 61 20.65 -19.59 -26.93
N ASP A 62 21.15 -19.88 -25.73
CA ASP A 62 21.63 -21.21 -25.36
C ASP A 62 20.46 -22.11 -24.96
N ARG A 63 19.99 -22.88 -25.94
CA ARG A 63 18.90 -23.84 -25.74
C ARG A 63 19.31 -25.04 -24.88
N SER A 64 20.59 -25.28 -24.63
CA SER A 64 21.02 -26.45 -23.83
C SER A 64 20.51 -26.34 -22.39
N GLN A 65 20.51 -25.13 -21.80
CA GLN A 65 20.00 -24.89 -20.44
C GLN A 65 18.52 -25.28 -20.32
N VAL A 66 17.73 -25.06 -21.37
CA VAL A 66 16.32 -25.48 -21.42
C VAL A 66 16.22 -27.00 -21.54
N SER A 67 17.04 -27.63 -22.39
CA SER A 67 17.07 -29.09 -22.51
C SER A 67 17.46 -29.76 -21.18
N GLU A 68 18.51 -29.28 -20.51
CA GLU A 68 18.95 -29.75 -19.20
C GLU A 68 17.88 -29.55 -18.10
N LEU A 69 17.13 -28.45 -18.16
CA LEU A 69 16.00 -28.24 -17.28
C LEU A 69 14.88 -29.26 -17.53
N LEU A 70 14.56 -29.54 -18.79
CA LEU A 70 13.53 -30.51 -19.17
C LEU A 70 13.89 -31.93 -18.74
N GLU A 71 15.15 -32.34 -18.90
CA GLU A 71 15.64 -33.63 -18.40
C GLU A 71 15.45 -33.76 -16.88
N LYS A 72 15.74 -32.69 -16.12
CA LYS A 72 15.47 -32.65 -14.67
C LYS A 72 13.97 -32.71 -14.37
N ILE A 73 13.12 -32.07 -15.16
CA ILE A 73 11.67 -32.16 -14.98
C ILE A 73 11.19 -33.60 -15.20
N ASP A 74 11.72 -34.30 -16.22
CA ASP A 74 11.40 -35.70 -16.48
C ASP A 74 11.83 -36.61 -15.31
N GLU A 75 12.98 -36.35 -14.68
CA GLU A 75 13.40 -37.05 -13.46
C GLU A 75 12.46 -36.79 -12.27
N VAL A 76 12.02 -35.54 -12.07
CA VAL A 76 11.01 -35.22 -11.05
C VAL A 76 9.72 -35.98 -11.32
N VAL A 77 9.23 -36.02 -12.56
CA VAL A 77 8.01 -36.75 -12.93
C VAL A 77 8.19 -38.27 -12.73
N ALA A 78 9.33 -38.83 -13.15
CA ALA A 78 9.65 -40.25 -12.97
C ALA A 78 9.73 -40.64 -11.49
N SER A 79 10.34 -39.81 -10.63
CA SER A 79 10.41 -40.04 -9.17
C SER A 79 9.03 -39.99 -8.48
N ASN A 80 8.04 -39.37 -9.15
CA ASN A 80 6.64 -39.34 -8.73
C ASN A 80 5.77 -40.37 -9.47
N GLY A 81 6.38 -41.38 -10.10
CA GLY A 81 5.66 -42.48 -10.75
C GLY A 81 4.94 -42.07 -12.04
N GLY A 82 5.37 -40.98 -12.68
CA GLY A 82 4.73 -40.44 -13.89
C GLY A 82 3.43 -39.67 -13.64
N GLY A 83 3.04 -39.48 -12.37
CA GLY A 83 1.85 -38.75 -11.98
C GLY A 83 2.02 -37.23 -12.08
N HIS A 84 0.90 -36.51 -12.10
CA HIS A 84 0.89 -35.06 -11.95
C HIS A 84 0.58 -34.69 -10.49
N PHE A 85 0.91 -33.46 -10.11
CA PHE A 85 0.52 -32.96 -8.80
C PHE A 85 -1.01 -32.83 -8.72
N GLU A 86 -1.62 -33.56 -7.78
CA GLU A 86 -3.02 -33.43 -7.43
C GLU A 86 -3.15 -32.69 -6.11
N MET A 87 -3.90 -31.60 -6.11
CA MET A 87 -4.22 -30.86 -4.88
C MET A 87 -5.16 -31.70 -4.03
N ASP A 88 -4.89 -31.75 -2.73
CA ASP A 88 -5.77 -32.43 -1.77
C ASP A 88 -7.21 -31.91 -1.89
N GLN A 89 -8.17 -32.82 -2.03
CA GLN A 89 -9.57 -32.46 -2.24
C GLN A 89 -10.15 -31.62 -1.08
N MET A 90 -9.71 -31.86 0.16
CA MET A 90 -10.15 -31.07 1.31
C MET A 90 -9.61 -29.64 1.25
N ILE A 91 -8.33 -29.47 0.88
CA ILE A 91 -7.72 -28.16 0.68
C ILE A 91 -8.43 -27.39 -0.44
N LEU A 92 -8.72 -28.06 -1.55
CA LEU A 92 -9.45 -27.45 -2.67
C LEU A 92 -10.86 -27.03 -2.26
N GLN A 93 -11.59 -27.88 -1.54
CA GLN A 93 -12.93 -27.56 -1.03
C GLN A 93 -12.88 -26.38 -0.04
N GLU A 94 -11.93 -26.36 0.89
CA GLU A 94 -11.76 -25.25 1.84
C GLU A 94 -11.47 -23.93 1.11
N ALA A 95 -10.60 -23.95 0.10
CA ALA A 95 -10.30 -22.77 -0.72
C ALA A 95 -11.54 -22.27 -1.48
N GLN A 96 -12.33 -23.19 -2.06
CA GLN A 96 -13.58 -22.86 -2.75
C GLN A 96 -14.64 -22.28 -1.80
N GLU A 97 -14.78 -22.84 -0.60
CA GLU A 97 -15.70 -22.34 0.41
C GLU A 97 -15.29 -20.95 0.91
N LYS A 98 -14.01 -20.73 1.20
CA LYS A 98 -13.48 -19.40 1.55
C LYS A 98 -13.74 -18.38 0.46
N ARG A 99 -13.51 -18.74 -0.81
CA ARG A 99 -13.82 -17.87 -1.95
C ARG A 99 -15.30 -17.54 -2.04
N LYS A 100 -16.18 -18.54 -1.93
CA LYS A 100 -17.64 -18.34 -1.98
C LYS A 100 -18.12 -17.44 -0.85
N MET A 101 -17.60 -17.63 0.37
CA MET A 101 -17.90 -16.76 1.51
C MET A 101 -17.47 -15.32 1.27
N ALA A 102 -16.27 -15.09 0.73
CA ALA A 102 -15.79 -13.76 0.36
C ALA A 102 -16.67 -13.11 -0.71
N GLU A 103 -17.07 -13.86 -1.76
CA GLU A 103 -17.97 -13.37 -2.81
C GLU A 103 -19.34 -12.98 -2.26
N ASP A 104 -19.91 -13.75 -1.33
CA ASP A 104 -21.20 -13.43 -0.72
C ASP A 104 -21.13 -12.22 0.22
N LYS A 105 -20.03 -12.07 0.98
CA LYS A 105 -19.78 -10.85 1.77
C LYS A 105 -19.58 -9.64 0.85
N ALA A 106 -18.86 -9.79 -0.25
CA ALA A 106 -18.61 -8.72 -1.23
C ALA A 106 -19.92 -8.23 -1.86
N LYS A 107 -20.80 -9.15 -2.29
CA LYS A 107 -22.15 -8.81 -2.78
C LYS A 107 -22.94 -8.02 -1.75
N LYS A 108 -22.92 -8.44 -0.47
CA LYS A 108 -23.60 -7.73 0.62
C LYS A 108 -23.03 -6.32 0.82
N ARG A 109 -21.70 -6.16 0.81
CA ARG A 109 -21.02 -4.86 0.92
C ARG A 109 -21.40 -3.94 -0.23
N ARG A 110 -21.35 -4.45 -1.46
CA ARG A 110 -21.72 -3.72 -2.68
C ARG A 110 -23.16 -3.23 -2.65
N LEU A 111 -24.10 -4.09 -2.25
CA LEU A 111 -25.51 -3.70 -2.10
C LEU A 111 -25.67 -2.58 -1.05
N LYS A 112 -25.01 -2.67 0.10
CA LYS A 112 -25.03 -1.60 1.12
C LYS A 112 -24.49 -0.27 0.57
N THR A 113 -23.38 -0.30 -0.18
CA THR A 113 -22.81 0.91 -0.81
C THR A 113 -23.76 1.52 -1.84
N GLN A 114 -24.43 0.69 -2.65
CA GLN A 114 -25.38 1.16 -3.66
C GLN A 114 -26.64 1.76 -3.04
N VAL A 115 -27.17 1.17 -1.96
CA VAL A 115 -28.30 1.74 -1.21
C VAL A 115 -27.94 3.12 -0.65
N LYS A 116 -26.80 3.25 0.04
CA LYS A 116 -26.30 4.54 0.54
C LYS A 116 -26.12 5.57 -0.58
N LYS A 117 -25.64 5.13 -1.76
CA LYS A 117 -25.51 6.01 -2.93
C LYS A 117 -26.87 6.49 -3.42
N ARG A 118 -27.86 5.58 -3.54
CA ARG A 118 -29.23 5.91 -3.98
C ARG A 118 -29.93 6.86 -3.02
N GLU A 119 -29.86 6.59 -1.71
CA GLU A 119 -30.44 7.45 -0.66
C GLU A 119 -29.87 8.87 -0.73
N ALA A 120 -28.56 9.00 -0.88
CA ALA A 120 -27.93 10.31 -1.04
C ALA A 120 -28.34 11.02 -2.33
N THR A 121 -28.44 10.31 -3.46
CA THR A 121 -28.89 10.91 -4.72
C THR A 121 -30.37 11.30 -4.69
N SER A 122 -31.22 10.58 -3.94
CA SER A 122 -32.64 10.95 -3.76
C SER A 122 -32.83 12.15 -2.84
N SER A 123 -31.89 12.42 -1.93
CA SER A 123 -31.86 13.68 -1.16
C SER A 123 -31.24 14.85 -1.95
N GLU A 124 -30.61 14.59 -3.10
CA GLU A 124 -29.88 15.56 -3.93
C GLU A 124 -30.64 15.98 -5.21
N SER A 125 -31.87 15.50 -5.43
CA SER A 125 -32.74 16.00 -6.50
C SER A 125 -33.26 17.41 -6.17
N GLU A 126 -32.36 18.40 -6.24
CA GLU A 126 -32.64 19.81 -6.61
C GLU A 126 -31.40 20.73 -6.62
N LYS A 127 -30.19 20.31 -6.22
CA LYS A 127 -29.00 21.19 -6.27
C LYS A 127 -27.76 20.47 -6.80
N GLY A 128 -27.53 20.58 -8.11
CA GLY A 128 -26.19 20.43 -8.66
C GLY A 128 -25.24 21.41 -7.96
N ALA A 129 -23.93 21.09 -7.90
CA ALA A 129 -22.92 21.89 -7.20
C ALA A 129 -23.11 23.39 -7.45
N SER A 130 -23.75 24.09 -6.50
CA SER A 130 -23.90 25.54 -6.58
C SER A 130 -22.58 26.16 -6.16
N SER A 131 -22.30 27.35 -6.65
CA SER A 131 -21.14 28.18 -6.27
C SER A 131 -21.10 28.57 -4.77
N SER A 132 -21.93 27.94 -3.93
CA SER A 132 -22.08 28.17 -2.49
C SER A 132 -21.55 27.02 -1.63
N ASP A 133 -21.08 25.90 -2.21
CA ASP A 133 -20.45 24.84 -1.43
C ASP A 133 -19.14 25.38 -0.83
N PRO A 134 -18.90 25.26 0.49
CA PRO A 134 -17.68 25.75 1.10
C PRO A 134 -16.45 25.01 0.55
N GLU A 135 -15.32 25.70 0.50
CA GLU A 135 -14.02 25.09 0.22
C GLU A 135 -13.78 23.89 1.15
N VAL A 136 -13.16 22.83 0.64
CA VAL A 136 -12.82 21.64 1.42
C VAL A 136 -11.32 21.37 1.37
N ASN A 137 -10.76 21.06 2.54
CA ASN A 137 -9.37 20.63 2.68
C ASN A 137 -9.32 19.10 2.56
N ILE A 138 -8.54 18.60 1.61
CA ILE A 138 -8.34 17.19 1.35
C ILE A 138 -6.91 16.85 1.71
N VAL A 139 -6.73 16.08 2.78
CA VAL A 139 -5.39 15.70 3.27
C VAL A 139 -5.11 14.26 2.85
N LEU A 140 -4.06 14.06 2.06
CA LEU A 140 -3.63 12.75 1.60
C LEU A 140 -2.69 12.15 2.64
N ILE A 141 -3.09 11.05 3.28
CA ILE A 141 -2.31 10.34 4.29
C ILE A 141 -2.11 8.89 3.89
N GLY A 142 -1.10 8.22 4.44
CA GLY A 142 -0.76 6.84 4.06
C GLY A 142 0.74 6.61 4.05
N TYR A 143 1.12 5.35 3.87
CA TYR A 143 2.52 4.93 3.85
C TYR A 143 3.32 5.56 2.69
N ARG A 144 4.66 5.49 2.78
CA ARG A 144 5.55 5.97 1.72
C ARG A 144 5.35 5.20 0.43
N ARG A 145 5.24 5.92 -0.69
CA ARG A 145 4.99 5.34 -2.02
C ARG A 145 3.61 4.69 -2.17
N ALA A 146 2.64 5.01 -1.32
CA ALA A 146 1.24 4.62 -1.49
C ALA A 146 0.56 5.22 -2.73
N GLY A 147 1.15 6.29 -3.29
CA GLY A 147 0.60 7.01 -4.45
C GLY A 147 -0.16 8.28 -4.08
N LYS A 148 0.14 8.90 -2.94
CA LYS A 148 -0.48 10.16 -2.46
C LYS A 148 -0.30 11.30 -3.46
N THR A 149 0.94 11.69 -3.75
CA THR A 149 1.31 12.69 -4.75
C THR A 149 0.63 12.46 -6.11
N THR A 150 0.64 11.22 -6.61
CA THR A 150 -0.03 10.85 -7.87
C THR A 150 -1.54 11.05 -7.77
N SER A 151 -2.15 10.64 -6.66
CA SER A 151 -3.60 10.81 -6.42
C SER A 151 -3.99 12.29 -6.36
N GLY A 152 -3.17 13.13 -5.71
CA GLY A 152 -3.37 14.58 -5.67
C GLY A 152 -3.29 15.22 -7.06
N ASN A 153 -2.32 14.81 -7.88
CA ASN A 153 -2.18 15.31 -9.25
C ASN A 153 -3.37 14.91 -10.14
N ILE A 154 -3.84 13.65 -10.04
CA ILE A 154 -5.03 13.18 -10.76
C ILE A 154 -6.27 13.97 -10.32
N MET A 155 -6.45 14.17 -9.02
CA MET A 155 -7.59 14.92 -8.50
C MET A 155 -7.62 16.36 -8.98
N LEU A 156 -6.46 17.02 -9.04
CA LEU A 156 -6.35 18.39 -9.53
C LEU A 156 -6.35 18.51 -11.06
N GLY A 157 -6.26 17.39 -11.79
CA GLY A 157 -6.15 17.37 -13.25
C GLY A 157 -4.85 18.00 -13.80
N LYS A 158 -3.81 18.11 -12.97
CA LYS A 158 -2.52 18.73 -13.31
C LYS A 158 -1.39 18.17 -12.45
N ASN A 159 -0.16 18.19 -12.98
CA ASN A 159 1.05 17.82 -12.22
C ASN A 159 1.48 18.97 -11.29
N SER A 160 0.68 19.28 -10.28
CA SER A 160 0.93 20.39 -9.33
C SER A 160 1.86 20.03 -8.19
N PHE A 161 1.97 18.75 -7.82
CA PHE A 161 2.87 18.28 -6.77
C PHE A 161 4.18 17.75 -7.35
N SER A 162 5.28 18.03 -6.66
CA SER A 162 6.60 17.49 -7.02
C SER A 162 6.61 15.97 -6.88
N ARG A 163 7.14 15.24 -7.87
CA ARG A 163 7.29 13.77 -7.80
C ARG A 163 8.47 13.31 -6.94
N GLN A 164 9.19 14.24 -6.30
CA GLN A 164 10.28 13.91 -5.37
C GLN A 164 9.72 13.38 -4.04
N LYS A 165 10.57 12.78 -3.20
CA LYS A 165 10.14 12.32 -1.86
C LYS A 165 9.60 13.52 -1.06
N THR A 166 8.34 13.44 -0.67
CA THR A 166 7.67 14.40 0.21
C THR A 166 8.25 14.30 1.62
N PHE A 167 9.29 15.08 1.91
CA PHE A 167 9.88 15.20 3.26
C PHE A 167 9.20 16.30 4.10
N GLN A 168 8.38 17.13 3.47
CA GLN A 168 7.53 18.17 4.05
C GLN A 168 6.22 18.20 3.27
N SER A 169 5.14 18.63 3.91
CA SER A 169 3.85 18.73 3.23
C SER A 169 3.85 19.80 2.13
N GLU A 170 3.17 19.49 1.04
CA GLU A 170 2.90 20.44 -0.04
C GLU A 170 1.39 20.68 -0.12
N GLN A 171 0.99 21.94 -0.30
CA GLN A 171 -0.41 22.34 -0.43
C GLN A 171 -0.65 22.91 -1.83
N GLN A 172 -1.74 22.50 -2.47
CA GLN A 172 -2.15 22.98 -3.79
C GLN A 172 -3.64 23.28 -3.83
N HIS A 173 -4.00 24.34 -4.56
CA HIS A 173 -5.38 24.78 -4.74
C HIS A 173 -5.89 24.41 -6.14
N GLY A 174 -7.18 24.11 -6.23
CA GLY A 174 -7.82 23.85 -7.52
C GLY A 174 -9.34 23.81 -7.47
N LEU A 175 -9.95 23.93 -8.65
CA LEU A 175 -11.37 23.72 -8.86
C LEU A 175 -11.58 22.29 -9.37
N VAL A 176 -12.22 21.44 -8.56
CA VAL A 176 -12.42 20.02 -8.89
C VAL A 176 -13.91 19.71 -8.85
N ALA A 177 -14.44 19.23 -9.99
CA ALA A 177 -15.88 18.98 -10.18
C ALA A 177 -16.77 20.18 -9.73
N GLY A 178 -16.32 21.41 -10.04
CA GLY A 178 -17.02 22.65 -9.71
C GLY A 178 -16.91 23.13 -8.26
N ARG A 179 -16.12 22.46 -7.40
CA ARG A 179 -15.90 22.85 -5.99
C ARG A 179 -14.46 23.30 -5.77
N GLN A 180 -14.27 24.37 -5.00
CA GLN A 180 -12.93 24.77 -4.57
C GLN A 180 -12.37 23.76 -3.57
N VAL A 181 -11.16 23.29 -3.82
CA VAL A 181 -10.47 22.34 -2.96
C VAL A 181 -9.06 22.80 -2.69
N VAL A 182 -8.61 22.49 -1.47
CA VAL A 182 -7.20 22.49 -1.09
C VAL A 182 -6.79 21.04 -0.95
N VAL A 183 -5.76 20.63 -1.68
CA VAL A 183 -5.17 19.29 -1.54
C VAL A 183 -3.83 19.41 -0.85
N VAL A 184 -3.64 18.65 0.23
CA VAL A 184 -2.40 18.61 1.01
C VAL A 184 -1.78 17.23 0.85
N ASP A 185 -0.63 17.16 0.18
CA ASP A 185 0.18 15.95 0.10
C ASP A 185 1.09 15.89 1.32
N THR A 186 0.94 14.87 2.17
CA THR A 186 1.74 14.73 3.39
C THR A 186 2.93 13.78 3.18
N PRO A 187 3.98 13.89 4.01
CA PRO A 187 4.95 12.83 4.18
C PRO A 187 4.27 11.49 4.50
N GLY A 188 4.89 10.39 4.07
CA GLY A 188 4.39 9.04 4.38
C GLY A 188 5.14 8.39 5.53
N TRP A 189 4.44 7.55 6.28
CA TRP A 189 5.04 6.65 7.26
C TRP A 189 5.67 5.43 6.62
N ASP A 190 6.66 4.87 7.31
CA ASP A 190 7.29 3.62 6.92
C ASP A 190 6.38 2.43 7.27
N TRP A 191 6.56 1.30 6.59
CA TRP A 191 5.65 0.15 6.62
C TRP A 191 6.05 -0.90 7.66
N ASP A 192 7.24 -0.74 8.25
CA ASP A 192 7.97 -1.68 9.10
C ASP A 192 8.52 -1.04 10.38
N HIS A 193 8.18 0.22 10.67
CA HIS A 193 8.63 0.95 11.86
C HIS A 193 7.43 1.33 12.74
N ASP A 194 7.51 1.00 14.03
CA ASP A 194 6.48 1.30 15.04
C ASP A 194 6.65 2.70 15.63
N LEU A 195 5.57 3.29 16.17
CA LEU A 195 5.67 4.60 16.84
C LEU A 195 6.44 4.57 18.18
N GLU A 196 6.75 3.39 18.73
CA GLU A 196 7.58 3.28 19.94
C GLU A 196 9.02 3.77 19.68
N GLU A 197 9.52 3.66 18.44
CA GLU A 197 10.76 4.27 17.97
C GLU A 197 10.52 5.62 17.29
N THR A 198 9.57 6.43 17.82
CA THR A 198 9.11 7.66 17.16
C THR A 198 10.25 8.61 16.84
N SER A 199 10.50 8.77 15.54
CA SER A 199 11.32 9.85 15.04
C SER A 199 10.49 11.13 14.97
N GLU A 200 11.13 12.29 15.00
CA GLU A 200 10.43 13.57 14.80
C GLU A 200 9.71 13.66 13.44
N LEU A 201 10.11 12.82 12.48
CA LEU A 201 9.51 12.72 11.16
C LEU A 201 8.06 12.19 11.23
N ASP A 202 7.72 11.41 12.25
CA ASP A 202 6.39 10.78 12.36
C ASP A 202 5.31 11.81 12.76
N TRP A 203 5.73 12.89 13.42
CA TRP A 203 4.88 14.03 13.76
C TRP A 203 4.60 14.97 12.60
N GLN A 204 5.26 14.79 11.45
CA GLN A 204 5.06 15.65 10.30
C GLN A 204 3.62 15.61 9.78
N ILE A 205 2.89 14.50 9.97
CA ILE A 205 1.48 14.42 9.58
C ILE A 205 0.62 15.30 10.47
N VAL A 206 0.82 15.24 11.79
CA VAL A 206 0.13 16.12 12.74
C VAL A 206 0.49 17.58 12.47
N GLN A 207 1.76 17.87 12.24
CA GLN A 207 2.22 19.21 11.85
C GLN A 207 1.51 19.67 10.56
N SER A 208 1.43 18.82 9.53
CA SER A 208 0.79 19.15 8.27
C SER A 208 -0.70 19.47 8.44
N VAL A 209 -1.39 18.70 9.29
CA VAL A 209 -2.80 18.98 9.62
C VAL A 209 -2.90 20.30 10.37
N HIS A 210 -2.08 20.52 11.39
CA HIS A 210 -2.07 21.74 12.19
C HIS A 210 -1.76 23.00 11.37
N THR A 211 -0.83 22.93 10.42
CA THR A 211 -0.41 24.08 9.60
C THR A 211 -1.35 24.37 8.44
N HIS A 212 -1.86 23.33 7.77
CA HIS A 212 -2.60 23.49 6.50
C HIS A 212 -4.11 23.40 6.65
N CYS A 213 -4.64 22.83 7.74
CA CYS A 213 -6.07 22.77 7.96
C CYS A 213 -6.54 24.03 8.69
N SER A 214 -7.26 24.91 8.00
CA SER A 214 -7.92 26.05 8.64
C SER A 214 -9.05 25.57 9.56
N LYS A 215 -9.28 26.27 10.68
CA LYS A 215 -10.46 26.05 11.54
C LYS A 215 -11.79 26.46 10.90
N VAL A 216 -11.82 26.69 9.59
CA VAL A 216 -12.98 27.26 8.88
C VAL A 216 -13.48 26.31 7.80
N ALA A 217 -12.57 25.64 7.08
CA ALA A 217 -12.94 24.70 6.02
C ALA A 217 -13.06 23.27 6.56
N PRO A 218 -14.08 22.49 6.16
CA PRO A 218 -14.15 21.07 6.45
C PRO A 218 -12.90 20.33 5.95
N VAL A 219 -12.43 19.35 6.71
CA VAL A 219 -11.30 18.49 6.33
C VAL A 219 -11.80 17.07 6.06
N VAL A 220 -11.31 16.49 4.97
CA VAL A 220 -11.50 15.08 4.63
C VAL A 220 -10.12 14.45 4.40
N PHE A 221 -9.90 13.31 5.05
CA PHE A 221 -8.67 12.54 4.90
C PHE A 221 -8.88 11.47 3.83
N LEU A 222 -7.94 11.38 2.88
CA LEU A 222 -7.86 10.25 1.98
C LEU A 222 -6.70 9.37 2.42
N LEU A 223 -7.02 8.24 3.04
CA LEU A 223 -6.04 7.24 3.42
C LEU A 223 -5.69 6.39 2.20
N VAL A 224 -4.52 6.66 1.61
CA VAL A 224 -4.09 6.05 0.36
C VAL A 224 -3.49 4.67 0.63
N VAL A 225 -4.08 3.64 0.01
CA VAL A 225 -3.68 2.24 0.14
C VAL A 225 -3.50 1.65 -1.25
N ARG A 226 -2.30 1.18 -1.62
CA ARG A 226 -2.13 0.41 -2.86
C ARG A 226 -2.79 -0.94 -2.72
N ALA A 227 -3.78 -1.21 -3.58
CA ALA A 227 -4.47 -2.49 -3.60
C ALA A 227 -3.61 -3.66 -4.09
N ALA A 228 -2.54 -3.38 -4.84
CA ALA A 228 -1.62 -4.40 -5.33
C ALA A 228 -0.69 -4.99 -4.25
N PHE A 229 -0.72 -4.46 -3.02
CA PHE A 229 0.12 -4.91 -1.92
C PHE A 229 -0.75 -5.46 -0.79
N PRO A 230 -0.35 -6.58 -0.16
CA PRO A 230 -1.12 -7.14 0.94
C PRO A 230 -1.26 -6.16 2.11
N PHE A 231 -2.44 -6.11 2.71
CA PHE A 231 -2.71 -5.32 3.91
C PHE A 231 -2.94 -6.28 5.09
N LYS A 232 -1.89 -6.51 5.88
CA LYS A 232 -1.88 -7.50 6.98
C LYS A 232 -1.98 -6.81 8.35
N GLU A 233 -2.01 -7.60 9.43
CA GLU A 233 -2.16 -7.10 10.80
C GLU A 233 -1.10 -6.06 11.19
N ILE A 234 0.14 -6.20 10.70
CA ILE A 234 1.19 -5.20 10.88
C ILE A 234 0.81 -3.85 10.27
N ASN A 235 0.24 -3.85 9.06
CA ASN A 235 -0.20 -2.63 8.38
C ASN A 235 -1.38 -2.00 9.11
N LYS A 236 -2.30 -2.82 9.63
CA LYS A 236 -3.42 -2.37 10.46
C LYS A 236 -2.92 -1.66 11.71
N ARG A 237 -2.05 -2.30 12.50
CA ARG A 237 -1.48 -1.72 13.73
C ARG A 237 -0.81 -0.38 13.47
N ILE A 238 0.10 -0.32 12.50
CA ILE A 238 0.81 0.92 12.15
C ILE A 238 -0.19 1.99 11.67
N THR A 239 -1.13 1.64 10.81
CA THR A 239 -2.14 2.60 10.33
C THR A 239 -2.98 3.15 11.47
N GLU A 240 -3.40 2.30 12.41
CA GLU A 240 -4.17 2.72 13.59
C GLU A 240 -3.36 3.68 14.46
N GLU A 241 -2.11 3.33 14.77
CA GLU A 241 -1.17 4.15 15.52
C GLU A 241 -1.00 5.57 14.92
N TYR A 242 -0.76 5.66 13.61
CA TYR A 242 -0.59 6.96 12.94
C TYR A 242 -1.86 7.80 12.88
N LEU A 243 -3.02 7.18 12.64
CA LEU A 243 -4.28 7.92 12.66
C LEU A 243 -4.66 8.33 14.08
N GLN A 244 -4.29 7.56 15.10
CA GLN A 244 -4.50 7.93 16.50
C GLN A 244 -3.77 9.23 16.89
N LEU A 245 -2.68 9.60 16.20
CA LEU A 245 -2.01 10.89 16.40
C LEU A 245 -2.88 12.10 16.02
N LEU A 246 -3.95 11.89 15.25
CA LEU A 246 -4.92 12.91 14.86
C LEU A 246 -6.19 12.88 15.73
N GLY A 247 -6.30 11.93 16.66
CA GLY A 247 -7.45 11.72 17.54
C GLY A 247 -8.53 10.82 16.94
N ASP A 248 -9.40 10.27 17.79
CA ASP A 248 -10.41 9.26 17.40
C ASP A 248 -11.43 9.76 16.35
N SER A 249 -11.64 11.07 16.30
CA SER A 249 -12.58 11.67 15.34
C SER A 249 -12.10 11.54 13.89
N VAL A 250 -10.79 11.34 13.65
CA VAL A 250 -10.20 11.26 12.30
C VAL A 250 -10.88 10.22 11.42
N TRP A 251 -11.30 9.11 12.03
CA TRP A 251 -11.93 8.00 11.32
C TRP A 251 -13.21 8.45 10.63
N ASN A 252 -14.01 9.34 11.25
CA ASN A 252 -15.26 9.89 10.71
C ASN A 252 -15.05 10.80 9.49
N HIS A 253 -13.84 11.35 9.34
CA HIS A 253 -13.42 12.21 8.24
C HIS A 253 -12.62 11.46 7.16
N THR A 254 -12.40 10.15 7.34
CA THR A 254 -11.52 9.36 6.46
C THR A 254 -12.28 8.56 5.41
N ILE A 255 -11.78 8.59 4.18
CA ILE A 255 -12.14 7.70 3.08
C ILE A 255 -10.88 6.88 2.72
N VAL A 256 -11.01 5.56 2.61
CA VAL A 256 -9.92 4.71 2.10
C VAL A 256 -9.81 4.85 0.59
N LEU A 257 -8.68 5.37 0.10
CA LEU A 257 -8.42 5.56 -1.32
C LEU A 257 -7.52 4.42 -1.83
N PHE A 258 -8.11 3.46 -2.52
CA PHE A 258 -7.38 2.35 -3.13
C PHE A 258 -6.71 2.77 -4.43
N THR A 259 -5.39 2.72 -4.51
CA THR A 259 -4.64 2.95 -5.75
C THR A 259 -4.30 1.62 -6.42
N THR A 260 -4.62 1.48 -7.70
CA THR A 260 -4.59 0.17 -8.37
C THR A 260 -3.48 0.03 -9.40
N GLY A 261 -2.89 1.12 -9.88
CA GLY A 261 -1.80 1.09 -10.86
C GLY A 261 -2.10 0.24 -12.11
N GLY A 262 -3.38 0.15 -12.52
CA GLY A 262 -3.85 -0.67 -13.64
C GLY A 262 -3.96 -2.19 -13.37
N TRP A 263 -3.83 -2.66 -12.13
CA TRP A 263 -3.93 -4.10 -11.80
C TRP A 263 -5.36 -4.58 -11.47
N MET A 264 -6.32 -3.65 -11.43
CA MET A 264 -7.69 -3.91 -10.95
C MET A 264 -8.73 -3.78 -12.06
N ASP A 265 -8.36 -3.90 -13.34
CA ASP A 265 -9.32 -3.81 -14.44
C ASP A 265 -10.39 -4.92 -14.38
N ASP A 266 -10.10 -6.06 -13.74
CA ASP A 266 -11.01 -7.21 -13.61
C ASP A 266 -11.44 -7.58 -12.16
N ILE A 267 -10.81 -7.00 -11.13
CA ILE A 267 -11.07 -7.39 -9.72
C ILE A 267 -12.02 -6.39 -9.06
N ASP A 268 -13.17 -6.89 -8.59
CA ASP A 268 -14.12 -6.11 -7.79
C ASP A 268 -13.48 -5.69 -6.45
N ILE A 269 -13.50 -4.40 -6.11
CA ILE A 269 -12.84 -3.91 -4.90
C ILE A 269 -13.49 -4.50 -3.64
N GLU A 270 -14.80 -4.69 -3.64
CA GLU A 270 -15.50 -5.38 -2.56
C GLU A 270 -15.01 -6.82 -2.40
N LEU A 271 -14.76 -7.54 -3.49
CA LEU A 271 -14.19 -8.89 -3.42
C LEU A 271 -12.78 -8.85 -2.85
N HIS A 272 -11.93 -7.93 -3.32
CA HIS A 272 -10.57 -7.77 -2.79
C HIS A 272 -10.59 -7.51 -1.27
N ILE A 273 -11.43 -6.59 -0.79
CA ILE A 273 -11.51 -6.28 0.64
C ILE A 273 -11.92 -7.53 1.45
N GLU A 274 -12.92 -8.28 0.97
CA GLU A 274 -13.44 -9.46 1.68
C GLU A 274 -12.51 -10.68 1.59
N SER A 275 -11.65 -10.76 0.58
CA SER A 275 -10.69 -11.86 0.40
C SER A 275 -9.31 -11.60 1.03
N GLU A 276 -8.91 -10.33 1.22
CA GLU A 276 -7.55 -9.98 1.67
C GLU A 276 -7.28 -10.37 3.13
N GLY A 277 -8.33 -10.32 3.96
CA GLY A 277 -8.31 -10.70 5.37
C GLY A 277 -8.91 -9.66 6.31
N ASP A 278 -8.96 -10.00 7.59
CA ASP A 278 -9.64 -9.22 8.64
C ASP A 278 -9.03 -7.83 8.84
N ALA A 279 -7.72 -7.67 8.63
CA ALA A 279 -7.03 -6.38 8.73
C ALA A 279 -7.61 -5.33 7.76
N LEU A 280 -7.82 -5.70 6.48
CA LEU A 280 -8.34 -4.78 5.48
C LEU A 280 -9.85 -4.56 5.66
N GLN A 281 -10.60 -5.62 6.01
CA GLN A 281 -12.02 -5.51 6.35
C GLN A 281 -12.22 -4.51 7.50
N TRP A 282 -11.45 -4.66 8.58
CA TRP A 282 -11.44 -3.76 9.73
C TRP A 282 -11.17 -2.32 9.32
N LEU A 283 -10.17 -2.05 8.48
CA LEU A 283 -9.82 -0.69 8.08
C LEU A 283 -10.99 0.02 7.40
N VAL A 284 -11.62 -0.69 6.45
CA VAL A 284 -12.74 -0.13 5.69
C VAL A 284 -13.97 0.04 6.58
N GLU A 285 -14.20 -0.87 7.53
CA GLU A 285 -15.28 -0.78 8.50
C GLU A 285 -15.07 0.37 9.50
N LYS A 286 -13.85 0.54 10.01
CA LYS A 286 -13.44 1.66 10.88
C LYS A 286 -13.66 3.00 10.18
N CYS A 287 -13.47 3.05 8.86
CA CYS A 287 -13.81 4.19 8.01
C CYS A 287 -15.29 4.23 7.59
N GLY A 288 -16.21 3.55 8.28
CA GLY A 288 -17.66 3.62 8.01
C GLY A 288 -18.08 3.07 6.65
N ASN A 289 -17.30 2.14 6.08
CA ASN A 289 -17.43 1.65 4.71
C ASN A 289 -17.27 2.74 3.64
N ARG A 290 -16.45 3.77 3.93
CA ARG A 290 -16.08 4.81 2.97
C ARG A 290 -14.78 4.42 2.26
N TYR A 291 -14.89 4.07 0.99
CA TYR A 291 -13.73 3.80 0.14
C TYR A 291 -13.96 4.27 -1.29
N HIS A 292 -12.88 4.46 -2.04
CA HIS A 292 -12.89 4.80 -3.46
C HIS A 292 -11.68 4.15 -4.14
N VAL A 293 -11.84 3.76 -5.41
CA VAL A 293 -10.77 3.18 -6.23
C VAL A 293 -10.29 4.24 -7.21
N LEU A 294 -9.00 4.55 -7.18
CA LEU A 294 -8.36 5.48 -8.10
C LEU A 294 -7.35 4.72 -8.96
N ASP A 295 -7.62 4.66 -10.26
CA ASP A 295 -6.65 4.13 -11.22
C ASP A 295 -5.62 5.20 -11.55
N THR A 296 -4.36 4.89 -11.20
CA THR A 296 -3.22 5.79 -11.36
C THR A 296 -2.49 5.65 -12.70
N LYS A 297 -2.93 4.73 -13.57
CA LYS A 297 -2.38 4.55 -14.94
C LYS A 297 -3.39 4.86 -16.06
N GLY A 298 -4.68 4.87 -15.77
CA GLY A 298 -5.74 4.92 -16.79
C GLY A 298 -6.15 6.31 -17.31
N LYS A 299 -6.97 6.29 -18.37
CA LYS A 299 -7.56 7.44 -19.08
C LYS A 299 -8.98 7.82 -18.58
N LYS A 300 -9.36 7.43 -17.36
CA LYS A 300 -10.75 7.53 -16.83
C LYS A 300 -10.92 8.59 -15.72
N GLU A 301 -10.10 9.64 -15.72
CA GLU A 301 -10.16 10.75 -14.75
C GLU A 301 -11.57 11.38 -14.69
N ASP A 302 -12.21 11.52 -15.86
CA ASP A 302 -13.53 12.13 -16.04
C ASP A 302 -14.67 11.45 -15.27
N VAL A 303 -14.48 10.20 -14.81
CA VAL A 303 -15.49 9.45 -14.05
C VAL A 303 -15.07 9.23 -12.59
N GLN A 304 -13.80 8.91 -12.34
CA GLN A 304 -13.33 8.60 -10.99
C GLN A 304 -13.33 9.82 -10.06
N VAL A 305 -12.85 10.97 -10.54
CA VAL A 305 -12.72 12.18 -9.70
C VAL A 305 -14.08 12.75 -9.31
N PRO A 306 -15.08 12.89 -10.21
CA PRO A 306 -16.41 13.32 -9.81
C PRO A 306 -17.08 12.40 -8.78
N GLU A 307 -16.92 11.08 -8.91
CA GLU A 307 -17.48 10.12 -7.93
C GLU A 307 -16.75 10.19 -6.58
N LEU A 308 -15.44 10.43 -6.56
CA LEU A 308 -14.70 10.71 -5.33
C LEU A 308 -15.20 11.99 -4.66
N MET A 309 -15.34 13.08 -5.43
CA MET A 309 -15.85 14.35 -4.92
C MET A 309 -17.27 14.24 -4.36
N ARG A 310 -18.13 13.40 -4.96
CA ARG A 310 -19.45 13.08 -4.42
C ARG A 310 -19.35 12.41 -3.05
N LYS A 311 -18.45 11.43 -2.87
CA LYS A 311 -18.20 10.79 -1.55
C LYS A 311 -17.63 11.78 -0.53
N ILE A 312 -16.75 12.68 -0.94
CA ILE A 312 -16.21 13.75 -0.08
C ILE A 312 -17.33 14.68 0.40
N LYS A 313 -18.26 15.09 -0.48
CA LYS A 313 -19.45 15.87 -0.08
C LYS A 313 -20.28 15.16 0.98
N GLN A 314 -20.50 13.84 0.84
CA GLN A 314 -21.21 13.05 1.86
C GLN A 314 -20.50 13.03 3.21
N VAL A 315 -19.16 12.90 3.22
CA VAL A 315 -18.38 12.95 4.46
C VAL A 315 -18.51 14.31 5.13
N VAL A 316 -18.41 15.39 4.38
CA VAL A 316 -18.58 16.75 4.91
C VAL A 316 -19.98 16.94 5.49
N ALA A 317 -21.03 16.52 4.78
CA ALA A 317 -22.42 16.62 5.23
C ALA A 317 -22.68 15.80 6.52
N ASN A 318 -22.19 14.56 6.57
CA ASN A 318 -22.34 13.69 7.74
C ASN A 318 -21.62 14.24 8.99
N ASN A 319 -20.54 14.99 8.79
CA ASN A 319 -19.84 15.70 9.86
C ASN A 319 -20.35 17.15 10.05
N LYS A 320 -21.58 17.45 9.60
CA LYS A 320 -22.28 18.74 9.77
C LYS A 320 -21.50 19.95 9.26
N SER A 321 -20.64 19.76 8.27
CA SER A 321 -19.70 20.77 7.78
C SER A 321 -18.80 21.36 8.87
N CYS A 322 -18.61 20.65 9.99
CA CYS A 322 -17.71 21.07 11.05
C CYS A 322 -16.25 20.92 10.58
N PRO A 323 -15.39 21.93 10.83
CA PRO A 323 -13.96 21.80 10.67
C PRO A 323 -13.43 20.62 11.51
N PHE A 324 -12.41 19.96 11.01
CA PHE A 324 -11.70 18.97 11.81
C PHE A 324 -10.80 19.70 12.81
N GLU A 325 -10.99 19.43 14.10
CA GLU A 325 -10.18 20.02 15.17
C GLU A 325 -9.31 18.93 15.79
N LEU A 326 -8.00 19.19 15.82
CA LEU A 326 -7.06 18.40 16.61
C LEU A 326 -7.31 18.66 18.09
N ASP A 327 -7.22 17.61 18.90
CA ASP A 327 -7.33 17.74 20.35
C ASP A 327 -6.28 18.72 20.88
N LYS A 328 -6.66 19.53 21.86
CA LYS A 328 -5.77 20.52 22.47
C LYS A 328 -4.48 19.88 22.99
N GLU A 329 -4.59 18.71 23.62
CA GLU A 329 -3.43 17.97 24.14
C GLU A 329 -2.46 17.54 23.02
N ILE A 330 -3.00 17.14 21.85
CA ILE A 330 -2.19 16.80 20.67
C ILE A 330 -1.44 18.03 20.17
N CYS A 331 -2.12 19.18 20.10
CA CYS A 331 -1.50 20.45 19.68
C CYS A 331 -0.40 20.89 20.67
N GLU A 332 -0.66 20.85 21.97
CA GLU A 332 0.35 21.15 22.99
C GLU A 332 1.55 20.20 22.93
N ARG A 333 1.32 18.91 22.63
CA ARG A 333 2.39 17.91 22.46
C ARG A 333 3.24 18.21 21.23
N LEU A 334 2.62 18.64 20.13
CA LEU A 334 3.30 19.09 18.92
C LEU A 334 4.18 20.32 19.18
N GLU A 335 3.65 21.35 19.85
CA GLU A 335 4.37 22.58 20.19
C GLU A 335 5.58 22.31 21.10
N ARG A 336 5.43 21.42 22.09
CA ARG A 336 6.53 20.96 22.95
C ARG A 336 7.64 20.30 22.14
N LYS A 337 7.29 19.39 21.21
CA LYS A 337 8.28 18.74 20.33
C LYS A 337 9.01 19.76 19.45
N SER A 338 8.29 20.68 18.80
CA SER A 338 8.91 21.71 17.96
C SER A 338 9.87 22.63 18.74
N SER A 339 9.58 22.90 20.02
CA SER A 339 10.43 23.71 20.90
C SER A 339 11.74 23.00 21.28
N THR A 340 11.68 21.69 21.54
CA THR A 340 12.86 20.86 21.81
C THR A 340 13.79 20.78 20.60
N VAL A 341 13.24 20.65 19.39
CA VAL A 341 14.00 20.64 18.13
C VAL A 341 14.72 21.96 17.88
N SER A 342 14.04 23.09 18.06
CA SER A 342 14.66 24.41 17.90
C SER A 342 15.86 24.58 18.83
N ASN A 343 15.73 24.12 20.07
CA ASN A 343 16.80 24.19 21.07
C ASN A 343 17.95 23.21 20.78
N GLN A 344 17.65 21.97 20.38
CA GLN A 344 18.66 20.97 20.01
C GLN A 344 19.36 21.34 18.71
N THR A 345 18.63 21.75 17.67
CA THR A 345 19.22 22.21 16.39
C THR A 345 20.09 23.45 16.60
N SER A 346 19.69 24.37 17.49
CA SER A 346 20.53 25.51 17.87
C SER A 346 21.81 25.09 18.60
N GLN A 347 21.72 24.13 19.53
CA GLN A 347 22.89 23.59 20.24
C GLN A 347 23.80 22.75 19.33
N SER A 348 23.24 21.91 18.48
CA SER A 348 23.96 21.10 17.50
C SER A 348 24.55 21.95 16.39
N MET A 349 23.87 22.98 15.87
CA MET A 349 24.47 23.95 14.94
C MET A 349 25.58 24.75 15.60
N LEU A 350 25.47 25.13 16.88
CA LEU A 350 26.54 25.79 17.62
C LEU A 350 27.74 24.87 17.86
N GLN A 351 27.52 23.57 18.11
CA GLN A 351 28.58 22.57 18.22
C GLN A 351 29.23 22.26 16.87
N VAL A 352 28.45 22.10 15.80
CA VAL A 352 28.96 21.86 14.44
C VAL A 352 29.73 23.09 13.92
N ARG A 353 29.29 24.33 14.20
CA ARG A 353 30.06 25.55 13.88
C ARG A 353 31.37 25.66 14.65
N ARG A 354 31.46 25.08 15.85
CA ARG A 354 32.70 25.02 16.64
C ARG A 354 33.63 23.90 16.19
N GLN A 355 33.08 22.82 15.62
CA GLN A 355 33.82 21.59 15.37
C GLN A 355 34.19 21.37 13.90
N TYR A 356 33.49 21.99 12.94
CA TYR A 356 33.72 21.79 11.51
C TYR A 356 33.69 23.11 10.72
N GLY A 357 34.77 23.87 10.83
CA GLY A 357 35.23 24.70 9.73
C GLY A 357 35.86 23.79 8.68
N SER A 358 35.19 23.63 7.54
CA SER A 358 35.61 22.90 6.31
C SER A 358 35.50 21.36 6.31
N MET A 359 34.52 20.84 5.55
CA MET A 359 34.61 19.77 4.53
C MET A 359 33.30 18.96 4.37
N SER A 360 33.02 18.57 3.13
CA SER A 360 31.81 17.92 2.61
C SER A 360 31.89 16.37 2.58
N PHE A 361 30.76 15.67 2.73
CA PHE A 361 30.64 14.21 2.68
C PHE A 361 29.54 13.71 1.72
N HIS A 362 29.78 12.57 1.06
CA HIS A 362 28.84 11.79 0.22
C HIS A 362 28.49 10.42 0.87
N PRO A 363 27.30 9.83 0.63
CA PRO A 363 26.90 8.53 1.19
C PRO A 363 26.99 7.34 0.19
N PRO A 364 27.07 6.07 0.67
CA PRO A 364 27.15 4.88 -0.17
C PRO A 364 25.79 4.20 -0.42
N ASN A 365 25.72 3.45 -1.53
CA ASN A 365 24.58 2.67 -2.04
C ASN A 365 24.63 1.20 -1.60
N SER A 366 23.46 0.57 -1.41
CA SER A 366 23.27 -0.88 -1.61
C SER A 366 21.79 -1.20 -1.97
N LYS A 367 21.58 -2.10 -2.94
CA LYS A 367 20.27 -2.58 -3.43
C LYS A 367 20.41 -4.05 -3.87
N PHE A 368 19.48 -4.92 -3.46
CA PHE A 368 19.11 -6.17 -4.17
C PHE A 368 17.62 -6.49 -3.91
N PHE A 369 16.94 -7.11 -4.89
CA PHE A 369 15.55 -7.61 -4.83
C PHE A 369 15.47 -8.99 -5.51
N LEU A 370 14.66 -9.92 -4.97
CA LEU A 370 14.28 -11.19 -5.59
C LEU A 370 12.89 -11.09 -6.27
N LEU A 371 12.70 -11.83 -7.37
CA LEU A 371 11.42 -12.00 -8.08
C LEU A 371 11.15 -13.49 -8.33
N PHE A 372 9.89 -13.95 -8.25
CA PHE A 372 9.47 -15.34 -8.51
C PHE A 372 8.39 -15.38 -9.61
N PHE A 373 8.40 -16.43 -10.45
CA PHE A 373 7.37 -16.74 -11.45
C PHE A 373 6.68 -18.07 -11.10
N PHE A 374 5.37 -18.17 -11.35
CA PHE A 374 4.61 -19.42 -11.37
C PHE A 374 4.33 -19.81 -12.83
N LEU A 375 4.57 -21.07 -13.20
CA LEU A 375 4.07 -21.65 -14.44
C LEU A 375 2.71 -22.28 -14.15
N GLN A 376 1.69 -21.78 -14.82
CA GLN A 376 0.39 -22.44 -14.94
C GLN A 376 0.11 -22.51 -16.44
N GLU A 377 0.06 -23.73 -17.00
CA GLU A 377 -0.44 -23.94 -18.36
C GLU A 377 -1.94 -24.27 -18.32
N ASN A 378 -2.63 -23.85 -19.39
CA ASN A 378 -4.09 -23.77 -19.54
C ASN A 378 -4.85 -25.09 -19.38
#